data_AF-A0A6C0CIK9-F1
#
_entry.id   AF-A0A6C0CIK9-F1
#
_cell.length_a   1.000
_cell.length_b   1.000
_cell.length_c   1.000
_cell.angle_alpha   90.00
_cell.angle_beta   90.00
_cell.angle_gamma   90.00
#
_symmetry.space_group_name_H-M   'P 1'
#
loop_
_entity.id
_entity.type
_entity.pdbx_description
1 polymer ?
#
loop_
_entity_poly.entity_id
_entity_poly.type
_entity_poly.pdbx_seq_one_letter_code
_entity_poly.pdbx_strand_id
1 'polypeptide(L)'
;MLVKIIVVTIIVLILLLLICHRKRPQAGRKLVSVPRSEVLILYTFDVGTRAEDTYMLEASIISVLRELGSRALIFVYTNTVAELIHLEKRYREANLSVKRYQPDITLFKTIGRARMYLIPNLLREFMMPIIYLNNDTLLINGRGNELLEHCDKDSVFGYLQESWTTFEKLYGPNYNCDSISSYLSLNPINNGVQIFPYNETSVVFADDVLAIYTELSKCRKSRFRGTLAFSIIWWRSPQSRVLTNDGPVLHYYFMKNWYLPYIKYVTKLLVGRFMVCGATYLLPEDLDGSFIINTGLICEKCPGEIPVCDIPSESVLAGCSGGTKVDCAGICGGRSVTDCAGVCYKSKKGPPHLLDCAGECYRRGTMPPNTPDCAGECYKDGESPKYFPDCNGVCGGNATYDCAGICGGRSYEDCGGNCIDPDCSP
;
A
#
# COMPACT_ATOMS: atom_id res chain seq x y z
N MET A 1 -32.04 0.20 -69.09
CA MET A 1 -31.00 -0.46 -68.25
C MET A 1 -30.75 0.30 -66.94
N LEU A 2 -30.57 1.62 -66.99
CA LEU A 2 -30.28 2.47 -65.83
C LEU A 2 -31.31 2.37 -64.68
N VAL A 3 -32.61 2.36 -65.02
CA VAL A 3 -33.69 2.26 -64.01
C VAL A 3 -33.63 0.94 -63.23
N LYS A 4 -33.27 -0.17 -63.89
CA LYS A 4 -33.14 -1.48 -63.22
C LYS A 4 -31.98 -1.49 -62.22
N ILE A 5 -30.88 -0.81 -62.53
CA ILE A 5 -29.72 -0.71 -61.63
C ILE A 5 -30.08 0.12 -60.39
N ILE A 6 -30.74 1.27 -60.56
CA ILE A 6 -31.12 2.14 -59.44
C ILE A 6 -32.07 1.41 -58.47
N VAL A 7 -33.05 0.68 -59.00
CA VAL A 7 -34.00 -0.08 -58.17
C VAL A 7 -33.30 -1.18 -57.36
N VAL A 8 -32.35 -1.89 -57.96
CA VAL A 8 -31.59 -2.94 -57.25
C VAL A 8 -30.72 -2.32 -56.14
N THR A 9 -30.05 -1.19 -56.40
CA THR A 9 -29.22 -0.52 -55.39
C THR A 9 -30.03 -0.02 -54.20
N ILE A 10 -31.22 0.54 -54.43
CA ILE A 10 -32.11 1.00 -53.36
C ILE A 10 -32.62 -0.18 -52.52
N ILE A 11 -33.00 -1.30 -53.15
CA ILE A 11 -33.45 -2.50 -52.44
C ILE A 11 -32.34 -3.08 -51.56
N VAL A 12 -31.10 -3.15 -52.06
CA VAL A 12 -29.95 -3.61 -51.27
C VAL A 12 -29.67 -2.68 -50.09
N LEU A 13 -29.76 -1.36 -50.28
CA LEU A 13 -29.56 -0.39 -49.21
C LEU A 13 -30.64 -0.52 -48.11
N ILE A 14 -31.91 -0.69 -48.50
CA ILE A 14 -33.02 -0.90 -47.56
C ILE A 14 -32.85 -2.22 -46.80
N LEU A 15 -32.43 -3.30 -47.46
CA LEU A 15 -32.16 -4.58 -46.82
C LEU A 15 -31.01 -4.48 -45.80
N LEU A 16 -29.92 -3.78 -46.14
CA LEU A 16 -28.81 -3.54 -45.21
C LEU A 16 -29.26 -2.70 -44.01
N LEU A 17 -30.09 -1.68 -44.23
CA LEU A 17 -30.67 -0.89 -43.13
C LEU A 17 -31.60 -1.73 -42.25
N LEU A 18 -32.43 -2.60 -42.83
CA LEU A 18 -33.32 -3.49 -42.08
C LEU A 18 -32.56 -4.58 -41.30
N ILE A 19 -31.45 -5.09 -41.83
CA ILE A 19 -30.57 -6.03 -41.13
C ILE A 19 -29.86 -5.32 -39.96
N CYS A 20 -29.39 -4.08 -40.15
CA CYS A 20 -28.84 -3.26 -39.07
C CYS A 20 -29.90 -2.89 -38.02
N HIS A 21 -31.17 -2.73 -38.42
CA HIS A 21 -32.25 -2.34 -37.50
C HIS A 21 -32.94 -3.51 -36.79
N ARG A 22 -32.51 -4.76 -37.03
CA ARG A 22 -33.05 -5.94 -36.35
C ARG A 22 -32.65 -5.91 -34.87
N LYS A 23 -33.50 -5.23 -34.10
CA LYS A 23 -33.46 -5.08 -32.64
C LYS A 23 -33.02 -6.39 -31.98
N ARG A 24 -31.97 -6.29 -31.15
CA ARG A 24 -31.63 -7.33 -30.17
C ARG A 24 -32.90 -7.71 -29.40
N PRO A 25 -33.23 -9.01 -29.24
CA PRO A 25 -34.39 -9.42 -28.47
C PRO A 25 -34.20 -8.95 -27.02
N GLN A 26 -35.03 -8.00 -26.59
CA GLN A 26 -35.13 -7.65 -25.18
C GLN A 26 -35.97 -8.73 -24.50
N ALA A 27 -35.29 -9.79 -24.08
CA ALA A 27 -35.86 -10.74 -23.13
C ALA A 27 -36.10 -9.98 -21.81
N GLY A 28 -37.38 -9.80 -21.46
CA GLY A 28 -37.83 -9.17 -20.21
C GLY A 28 -37.46 -10.00 -18.98
N ARG A 29 -36.17 -10.05 -18.64
CA ARG A 29 -35.74 -10.34 -17.28
C ARG A 29 -36.09 -9.13 -16.44
N LYS A 30 -36.81 -9.34 -15.33
CA LYS A 30 -36.84 -8.39 -14.21
C LYS A 30 -35.37 -8.09 -13.87
N LEU A 31 -34.88 -6.95 -14.35
CA LEU A 31 -33.59 -6.42 -13.96
C LEU A 31 -33.74 -6.05 -12.49
N VAL A 32 -33.26 -6.94 -11.61
CA VAL A 32 -32.82 -6.51 -10.28
C VAL A 32 -31.93 -5.31 -10.54
N SER A 33 -32.30 -4.14 -10.02
CA SER A 33 -31.54 -2.91 -10.20
C SER A 33 -30.20 -3.07 -9.49
N VAL A 34 -29.24 -3.67 -10.18
CA VAL A 34 -27.87 -3.74 -9.71
C VAL A 34 -27.41 -2.30 -9.58
N PRO A 35 -26.91 -1.87 -8.40
CA PRO A 35 -26.35 -0.54 -8.23
C PRO A 35 -25.34 -0.31 -9.35
N ARG A 36 -25.56 0.75 -10.12
CA ARG A 36 -24.71 1.05 -11.27
C ARG A 36 -23.39 1.57 -10.72
N SER A 37 -22.33 0.80 -10.87
CA SER A 37 -20.98 1.29 -10.51
C SER A 37 -20.68 2.54 -11.33
N GLU A 38 -20.11 3.55 -10.67
CA GLU A 38 -19.77 4.85 -11.23
C GLU A 38 -18.35 4.86 -11.80
N VAL A 39 -17.45 4.04 -11.23
CA VAL A 39 -16.03 4.01 -11.62
C VAL A 39 -15.47 2.59 -11.64
N LEU A 40 -14.53 2.34 -12.55
CA LEU A 40 -13.73 1.13 -12.57
C LEU A 40 -12.38 1.39 -11.88
N ILE A 41 -12.10 0.65 -10.82
CA ILE A 41 -10.80 0.66 -10.14
C ILE A 41 -9.95 -0.46 -10.70
N LEU A 42 -8.77 -0.12 -11.23
CA LEU A 42 -7.88 -1.06 -11.90
C LEU A 42 -6.59 -1.25 -11.10
N TYR A 43 -6.30 -2.50 -10.78
CA TYR A 43 -5.01 -2.95 -10.27
C TYR A 43 -4.32 -3.88 -11.27
N THR A 44 -3.00 -3.79 -11.35
CA THR A 44 -2.16 -4.79 -12.03
C THR A 44 -1.20 -5.41 -11.02
N PHE A 45 -1.37 -6.70 -10.77
CA PHE A 45 -0.65 -7.42 -9.73
C PHE A 45 0.23 -8.50 -10.34
N ASP A 46 1.54 -8.27 -10.31
CA ASP A 46 2.54 -9.33 -10.54
C ASP A 46 2.83 -9.94 -9.19
N VAL A 47 2.69 -11.25 -9.07
CA VAL A 47 3.14 -11.92 -7.84
C VAL A 47 4.65 -11.78 -7.76
N GLY A 48 5.09 -10.91 -6.85
CA GLY A 48 6.39 -11.07 -6.23
C GLY A 48 6.35 -12.31 -5.36
N THR A 49 7.49 -12.96 -5.14
CA THR A 49 7.61 -14.12 -4.23
C THR A 49 7.36 -13.78 -2.76
N ARG A 50 6.82 -12.59 -2.45
CA ARG A 50 6.67 -12.04 -1.11
C ARG A 50 5.20 -11.86 -0.78
N ALA A 51 4.76 -12.50 0.29
CA ALA A 51 3.40 -12.33 0.82
C ALA A 51 3.03 -10.85 1.11
N GLU A 52 4.04 -10.01 1.37
CA GLU A 52 3.90 -8.56 1.59
C GLU A 52 3.13 -7.85 0.47
N ASP A 53 3.37 -8.20 -0.79
CA ASP A 53 2.75 -7.52 -1.92
C ASP A 53 1.23 -7.78 -1.96
N THR A 54 0.81 -9.01 -1.62
CA THR A 54 -0.61 -9.37 -1.51
C THR A 54 -1.30 -8.63 -0.37
N TYR A 55 -0.62 -8.45 0.77
CA TYR A 55 -1.16 -7.68 1.88
C TYR A 55 -1.35 -6.20 1.53
N MET A 56 -0.40 -5.60 0.79
CA MET A 56 -0.54 -4.22 0.34
C MET A 56 -1.74 -4.07 -0.61
N LEU A 57 -1.86 -4.99 -1.59
CA LEU A 57 -3.00 -5.01 -2.50
C LEU A 57 -4.33 -5.13 -1.73
N GLU A 58 -4.41 -6.05 -0.78
CA GLU A 58 -5.63 -6.23 0.02
C GLU A 58 -5.96 -4.98 0.85
N ALA A 59 -4.97 -4.36 1.48
CA ALA A 59 -5.16 -3.10 2.21
C ALA A 59 -5.66 -1.97 1.29
N SER A 60 -5.12 -1.89 0.07
CA SER A 60 -5.58 -0.95 -0.96
C SER A 60 -7.05 -1.20 -1.32
N ILE A 61 -7.42 -2.45 -1.62
CA ILE A 61 -8.80 -2.83 -1.94
C ILE A 61 -9.75 -2.48 -0.78
N ILE A 62 -9.37 -2.78 0.47
CA ILE A 62 -10.18 -2.43 1.65
C ILE A 62 -10.39 -0.91 1.73
N SER A 63 -9.35 -0.11 1.48
CA SER A 63 -9.48 1.35 1.50
C SER A 63 -10.43 1.85 0.41
N VAL A 64 -10.39 1.26 -0.79
CA VAL A 64 -11.32 1.57 -1.88
C VAL A 64 -12.75 1.19 -1.53
N LEU A 65 -12.96 -0.02 -0.99
CA LEU A 65 -14.29 -0.48 -0.60
C LEU A 65 -14.87 0.35 0.54
N ARG A 66 -14.04 0.81 1.47
CA ARG A 66 -14.45 1.73 2.54
C ARG A 66 -14.91 3.07 1.97
N GLU A 67 -14.15 3.67 1.06
CA GLU A 67 -14.41 5.01 0.54
C GLU A 67 -15.51 5.06 -0.55
N LEU A 68 -15.56 4.04 -1.42
CA LEU A 68 -16.41 4.04 -2.61
C LEU A 68 -17.54 3.01 -2.54
N GLY A 69 -17.42 1.98 -1.70
CA GLY A 69 -18.44 0.95 -1.55
C GLY A 69 -18.85 0.32 -2.89
N SER A 70 -20.16 0.26 -3.13
CA SER A 70 -20.74 -0.31 -4.36
C SER A 70 -20.56 0.57 -5.61
N ARG A 71 -20.10 1.82 -5.46
CA ARG A 71 -19.84 2.74 -6.58
C ARG A 71 -18.60 2.34 -7.37
N ALA A 72 -17.71 1.54 -6.79
CA ALA A 72 -16.52 1.01 -7.45
C ALA A 72 -16.77 -0.40 -8.02
N LEU A 73 -16.36 -0.61 -9.27
CA LEU A 73 -16.13 -1.94 -9.85
C LEU A 73 -14.62 -2.21 -9.83
N ILE A 74 -14.17 -3.20 -9.06
CA ILE A 74 -12.73 -3.39 -8.84
C ILE A 74 -12.22 -4.57 -9.67
N PHE A 75 -11.28 -4.30 -10.57
CA PHE A 75 -10.57 -5.32 -11.33
C PHE A 75 -9.12 -5.44 -10.90
N VAL A 76 -8.73 -6.68 -10.58
CA VAL A 76 -7.33 -7.03 -10.34
C VAL A 76 -6.87 -7.95 -11.45
N TYR A 77 -6.04 -7.44 -12.35
CA TYR A 77 -5.39 -8.27 -13.36
C TYR A 77 -4.15 -8.92 -12.76
N THR A 78 -4.03 -10.25 -12.92
CA THR A 78 -2.88 -11.04 -12.45
C THR A 78 -2.53 -12.21 -13.39
N ASN A 79 -1.26 -12.61 -13.44
CA ASN A 79 -0.81 -13.85 -14.10
C ASN A 79 -1.04 -15.11 -13.24
N THR A 80 -1.26 -14.94 -11.93
CA THR A 80 -1.34 -15.99 -10.90
C THR A 80 -2.69 -15.98 -10.20
N VAL A 81 -3.78 -16.11 -10.97
CA VAL A 81 -5.17 -16.04 -10.45
C VAL A 81 -5.42 -16.97 -9.25
N ALA A 82 -4.79 -18.15 -9.23
CA ALA A 82 -4.92 -19.09 -8.12
C ALA A 82 -4.50 -18.49 -6.77
N GLU A 83 -3.54 -17.57 -6.75
CA GLU A 83 -3.06 -16.93 -5.52
C GLU A 83 -4.02 -15.86 -5.03
N LEU A 84 -4.76 -15.20 -5.91
CA LEU A 84 -5.70 -14.13 -5.56
C LEU A 84 -7.17 -14.58 -5.48
N ILE A 85 -7.46 -15.86 -5.76
CA ILE A 85 -8.84 -16.39 -5.73
C ILE A 85 -9.50 -16.22 -4.35
N HIS A 86 -8.70 -16.19 -3.28
CA HIS A 86 -9.19 -15.94 -1.93
C HIS A 86 -9.72 -14.50 -1.77
N LEU A 87 -9.11 -13.50 -2.42
CA LEU A 87 -9.61 -12.12 -2.41
C LEU A 87 -10.95 -12.03 -3.14
N GLU A 88 -11.06 -12.63 -4.34
CA GLU A 88 -12.31 -12.67 -5.09
C GLU A 88 -13.43 -13.36 -4.31
N LYS A 89 -13.11 -14.44 -3.58
CA LYS A 89 -14.08 -15.11 -2.69
C LYS A 89 -14.48 -14.23 -1.50
N ARG A 90 -13.51 -13.56 -0.86
CA ARG A 90 -13.73 -12.73 0.33
C ARG A 90 -14.55 -11.47 0.01
N TYR A 91 -14.32 -10.85 -1.14
CA TYR A 91 -14.95 -9.58 -1.53
C TYR A 91 -15.93 -9.72 -2.70
N ARG A 92 -16.49 -10.92 -2.91
CA ARG A 92 -17.42 -11.20 -4.02
C ARG A 92 -18.62 -10.27 -4.05
N GLU A 93 -19.16 -9.91 -2.89
CA GLU A 93 -20.32 -9.03 -2.75
C GLU A 93 -19.97 -7.55 -2.99
N ALA A 94 -18.69 -7.22 -3.04
CA ALA A 94 -18.17 -5.86 -3.13
C ALA A 94 -17.69 -5.50 -4.56
N ASN A 95 -18.26 -6.14 -5.59
CA ASN A 95 -17.92 -5.92 -7.00
C ASN A 95 -16.42 -6.10 -7.34
N LEU A 96 -15.69 -6.93 -6.58
CA LEU A 96 -14.32 -7.32 -6.90
C LEU A 96 -14.31 -8.49 -7.89
N SER A 97 -13.54 -8.38 -8.97
CA SER A 97 -13.22 -9.51 -9.84
C SER A 97 -11.73 -9.61 -10.12
N VAL A 98 -11.21 -10.82 -9.98
CA VAL A 98 -9.82 -11.14 -10.31
C VAL A 98 -9.78 -11.68 -11.73
N LYS A 99 -9.07 -10.98 -12.61
CA LYS A 99 -8.98 -11.33 -14.03
C LYS A 99 -7.62 -11.95 -14.33
N ARG A 100 -7.63 -13.07 -15.05
CA ARG A 100 -6.41 -13.63 -15.62
C ARG A 100 -5.91 -12.68 -16.70
N TYR A 101 -4.69 -12.22 -16.57
CA TYR A 101 -3.97 -11.59 -17.66
C TYR A 101 -3.28 -12.67 -18.50
N GLN A 102 -3.82 -12.92 -19.69
CA GLN A 102 -3.15 -13.67 -20.75
C GLN A 102 -2.78 -12.66 -21.83
N PRO A 103 -1.53 -12.17 -21.87
CA PRO A 103 -1.13 -11.30 -22.96
C PRO A 103 -1.17 -12.09 -24.26
N ASP A 104 -1.92 -11.60 -25.23
CA ASP A 104 -1.81 -12.04 -26.64
C ASP A 104 -0.51 -11.49 -27.28
N ILE A 105 0.16 -10.56 -26.59
CA ILE A 105 1.27 -9.77 -27.11
C ILE A 105 2.51 -9.98 -26.25
N THR A 106 3.60 -10.44 -26.89
CA THR A 106 4.93 -10.67 -26.27
C THR A 106 5.57 -9.42 -25.65
N LEU A 107 4.98 -8.24 -25.85
CA LEU A 107 5.47 -6.94 -25.42
C LEU A 107 5.41 -6.76 -23.90
N PHE A 108 4.42 -7.36 -23.23
CA PHE A 108 4.15 -7.17 -21.80
C PHE A 108 4.52 -8.40 -20.99
N LYS A 109 5.83 -8.65 -20.84
CA LYS A 109 6.34 -9.79 -20.05
C LYS A 109 6.04 -9.69 -18.55
N THR A 110 5.80 -8.49 -18.03
CA THR A 110 5.45 -8.23 -16.63
C THR A 110 4.10 -7.53 -16.61
N ILE A 111 3.18 -8.00 -15.78
CA ILE A 111 1.81 -7.48 -15.77
C ILE A 111 1.71 -6.06 -15.24
N GLY A 112 2.66 -5.62 -14.40
CA GLY A 112 2.72 -4.23 -13.95
C GLY A 112 2.84 -3.22 -15.10
N ARG A 113 3.24 -3.69 -16.30
CA ARG A 113 3.31 -2.87 -17.52
C ARG A 113 2.07 -3.02 -18.41
N ALA A 114 1.25 -4.03 -18.18
CA ALA A 114 0.06 -4.34 -18.96
C ALA A 114 -1.01 -3.24 -18.88
N ARG A 115 -1.01 -2.41 -17.84
CA ARG A 115 -1.98 -1.30 -17.70
C ARG A 115 -2.04 -0.39 -18.92
N MET A 116 -0.91 -0.17 -19.61
CA MET A 116 -0.85 0.64 -20.83
C MET A 116 -1.69 0.03 -21.97
N TYR A 117 -1.84 -1.29 -21.97
CA TYR A 117 -2.69 -2.02 -22.91
C TYR A 117 -4.13 -2.19 -22.38
N LEU A 118 -4.29 -2.37 -21.07
CA LEU A 118 -5.60 -2.62 -20.46
C LEU A 118 -6.49 -1.37 -20.47
N ILE A 119 -5.96 -0.21 -20.06
CA ILE A 119 -6.74 1.02 -19.90
C ILE A 119 -7.52 1.42 -21.17
N PRO A 120 -6.91 1.55 -22.38
CA PRO A 120 -7.67 1.95 -23.56
C PRO A 120 -8.75 0.94 -23.95
N ASN A 121 -8.50 -0.36 -23.74
CA ASN A 121 -9.49 -1.40 -24.02
C ASN A 121 -10.66 -1.36 -23.02
N LEU A 122 -10.36 -1.22 -21.74
CA LEU A 122 -11.38 -1.14 -20.69
C LEU A 122 -12.23 0.14 -20.81
N LEU A 123 -11.64 1.28 -21.19
CA LEU A 123 -12.39 2.51 -21.45
C LEU A 123 -13.44 2.30 -22.55
N ARG A 124 -13.09 1.60 -23.63
CA ARG A 124 -14.01 1.28 -24.73
C ARG A 124 -15.04 0.23 -24.36
N GLU A 125 -14.65 -0.79 -23.61
CA GLU A 125 -15.51 -1.91 -23.23
C GLU A 125 -16.58 -1.49 -22.21
N PHE A 126 -16.17 -0.80 -21.15
CA PHE A 126 -17.06 -0.47 -20.03
C PHE A 126 -17.72 0.89 -20.14
N MET A 127 -17.18 1.78 -20.98
CA MET A 127 -17.72 3.14 -21.19
C MET A 127 -17.90 3.91 -19.87
N MET A 128 -16.92 3.81 -18.97
CA MET A 128 -16.92 4.47 -17.67
C MET A 128 -15.50 4.93 -17.27
N PRO A 129 -15.39 5.89 -16.33
CA PRO A 129 -14.09 6.34 -15.86
C PRO A 129 -13.27 5.20 -15.25
N ILE A 130 -11.95 5.27 -15.43
CA ILE A 130 -10.99 4.31 -14.86
C ILE A 130 -10.05 5.04 -13.90
N ILE A 131 -9.91 4.51 -12.69
CA ILE A 131 -8.85 4.90 -11.76
C ILE A 131 -7.89 3.73 -11.65
N TYR A 132 -6.66 3.92 -12.11
CA TYR A 132 -5.57 2.99 -11.86
C TYR A 132 -4.90 3.32 -10.53
N LEU A 133 -4.74 2.31 -9.67
CA LEU A 133 -4.01 2.39 -8.41
C LEU A 133 -2.88 1.36 -8.40
N ASN A 134 -1.70 1.75 -7.92
CA ASN A 134 -0.68 0.79 -7.55
C ASN A 134 -1.14 -0.02 -6.32
N ASN A 135 -0.55 -1.21 -6.18
CA ASN A 135 -0.90 -2.15 -5.12
C ASN A 135 -0.59 -1.60 -3.71
N ASP A 136 0.29 -0.61 -3.58
CA ASP A 136 0.72 0.03 -2.35
C ASP A 136 0.10 1.43 -2.13
N THR A 137 -0.99 1.73 -2.83
CA THR A 137 -1.72 2.99 -2.73
C THR A 137 -2.94 2.84 -1.82
N LEU A 138 -3.14 3.74 -0.86
CA LEU A 138 -4.31 3.74 0.03
C LEU A 138 -5.14 5.00 -0.16
N LEU A 139 -6.47 4.88 -0.12
CA LEU A 139 -7.35 6.03 -0.03
C LEU A 139 -7.46 6.52 1.43
N ILE A 140 -7.33 7.83 1.61
CA ILE A 140 -7.49 8.48 2.91
C ILE A 140 -8.98 8.51 3.27
N ASN A 141 -9.29 8.42 4.57
CA ASN A 141 -10.67 8.44 5.05
C ASN A 141 -11.39 9.75 4.67
N GLY A 142 -12.59 9.64 4.11
CA GLY A 142 -13.42 10.78 3.70
C GLY A 142 -13.04 11.40 2.36
N ARG A 143 -12.12 10.79 1.60
CA ARG A 143 -11.59 11.34 0.34
C ARG A 143 -12.08 10.62 -0.92
N GLY A 144 -12.94 9.61 -0.77
CA GLY A 144 -13.55 8.90 -1.90
C GLY A 144 -14.30 9.82 -2.88
N ASN A 145 -15.07 10.78 -2.38
CA ASN A 145 -15.85 11.70 -3.22
C ASN A 145 -14.96 12.63 -4.03
N GLU A 146 -13.92 13.20 -3.43
CA GLU A 146 -12.96 14.05 -4.13
C GLU A 146 -12.29 13.29 -5.28
N LEU A 147 -11.96 12.02 -5.08
CA LEU A 147 -11.43 11.16 -6.14
C LEU A 147 -12.42 10.99 -7.30
N LEU A 148 -13.72 10.88 -7.02
CA LEU A 148 -14.76 10.77 -8.04
C LEU A 148 -15.05 12.09 -8.75
N GLU A 149 -14.91 13.23 -8.09
CA GLU A 149 -15.03 14.55 -8.74
C GLU A 149 -14.00 14.72 -9.88
N HIS A 150 -12.87 14.00 -9.84
CA HIS A 150 -11.92 13.99 -10.94
C HIS A 150 -12.34 13.11 -12.13
N CYS A 151 -13.29 12.19 -11.94
CA CYS A 151 -13.79 11.31 -12.99
C CYS A 151 -14.76 12.02 -13.95
N ASP A 152 -15.36 13.14 -13.52
CA ASP A 152 -16.29 13.95 -14.31
C ASP A 152 -15.61 15.09 -15.10
N LYS A 153 -14.27 15.17 -15.05
CA LYS A 153 -13.50 16.23 -15.71
C LYS A 153 -13.09 15.81 -17.13
N ASP A 154 -12.74 16.78 -17.98
CA ASP A 154 -12.25 16.52 -19.35
C ASP A 154 -10.75 16.18 -19.43
N SER A 155 -10.12 15.97 -18.27
CA SER A 155 -8.67 15.89 -18.12
C SER A 155 -8.21 14.52 -17.64
N VAL A 156 -7.11 14.02 -18.20
CA VAL A 156 -6.39 12.87 -17.62
C VAL A 156 -5.54 13.37 -16.45
N PHE A 157 -5.59 12.67 -15.33
CA PHE A 157 -4.80 13.01 -14.15
C PHE A 157 -3.68 11.99 -13.92
N GLY A 158 -2.48 12.51 -13.66
CA GLY A 158 -1.37 11.76 -13.09
C GLY A 158 -1.14 12.16 -11.63
N TYR A 159 -0.55 11.27 -10.84
CA TYR A 159 -0.12 11.60 -9.49
C TYR A 159 1.23 12.31 -9.52
N LEU A 160 1.39 13.40 -8.75
CA LEU A 160 2.67 14.00 -8.38
C LEU A 160 3.78 14.10 -9.45
N GLN A 161 4.14 15.33 -9.82
CA GLN A 161 5.39 15.57 -10.54
C GLN A 161 6.58 15.44 -9.58
N GLU A 162 7.53 14.55 -9.89
CA GLU A 162 8.71 14.32 -9.05
C GLU A 162 9.77 15.40 -9.29
N SER A 163 9.60 16.56 -8.65
CA SER A 163 10.45 17.74 -8.82
C SER A 163 11.92 17.52 -8.43
N TRP A 164 12.20 16.52 -7.59
CA TRP A 164 13.55 16.20 -7.10
C TRP A 164 14.44 15.48 -8.11
N THR A 165 13.89 15.04 -9.26
CA THR A 165 14.64 14.29 -10.27
C THR A 165 14.22 14.60 -11.70
N THR A 166 15.03 14.17 -12.65
CA THR A 166 14.74 14.20 -14.10
C THR A 166 14.86 12.79 -14.65
N PHE A 167 14.34 12.59 -15.87
CA PHE A 167 14.53 11.31 -16.55
C PHE A 167 16.00 10.98 -16.81
N GLU A 168 16.81 11.97 -17.15
CA GLU A 168 18.26 11.82 -17.27
C GLU A 168 18.89 11.25 -15.99
N LYS A 169 18.51 11.78 -14.82
CA LYS A 169 19.00 11.32 -13.53
C LYS A 169 18.48 9.91 -13.16
N LEU A 170 17.22 9.60 -13.47
CA LEU A 170 16.63 8.30 -13.16
C LEU A 170 17.13 7.16 -14.05
N TYR A 171 17.41 7.43 -15.32
CA TYR A 171 17.79 6.40 -16.28
C TYR A 171 19.28 6.37 -16.62
N GLY A 172 20.02 7.41 -16.25
CA GLY A 172 21.46 7.54 -16.49
C GLY A 172 21.80 7.85 -17.95
N PRO A 173 23.09 8.10 -18.24
CA PRO A 173 23.59 8.52 -19.55
C PRO A 173 23.51 7.43 -20.62
N ASN A 174 23.23 6.18 -20.24
CA ASN A 174 23.23 5.03 -21.16
C ASN A 174 21.89 4.83 -21.89
N TYR A 175 20.99 5.79 -21.83
CA TYR A 175 19.71 5.73 -22.53
C TYR A 175 19.88 6.09 -24.02
N ASN A 176 20.20 5.10 -24.84
CA ASN A 176 20.32 5.27 -26.29
C ASN A 176 18.98 5.03 -26.99
N CYS A 177 18.16 6.08 -27.08
CA CYS A 177 16.90 6.08 -27.81
C CYS A 177 16.66 7.52 -28.32
N ASP A 178 17.12 7.80 -29.54
CA ASP A 178 17.17 9.16 -30.10
C ASP A 178 15.82 9.86 -30.07
N SER A 179 14.73 9.10 -30.26
CA SER A 179 13.35 9.60 -30.32
C SER A 179 12.86 10.28 -29.04
N ILE A 180 13.56 10.13 -27.92
CA ILE A 180 13.14 10.74 -26.65
C ILE A 180 14.19 11.60 -25.95
N SER A 181 15.32 11.84 -26.60
CA SER A 181 16.42 12.65 -26.05
C SER A 181 15.94 14.01 -25.54
N SER A 182 15.01 14.65 -26.26
CA SER A 182 14.40 15.93 -25.89
C SER A 182 13.58 15.91 -24.59
N TYR A 183 13.18 14.74 -24.10
CA TYR A 183 12.37 14.59 -22.89
C TYR A 183 13.19 14.24 -21.65
N LEU A 184 14.49 13.95 -21.79
CA LEU A 184 15.32 13.51 -20.67
C LEU A 184 15.48 14.57 -19.56
N SER A 185 15.36 15.86 -19.92
CA SER A 185 15.41 16.97 -18.97
C SER A 185 14.11 17.15 -18.18
N LEU A 186 13.01 16.51 -18.57
CA LEU A 186 11.72 16.66 -17.91
C LEU A 186 11.66 15.88 -16.60
N ASN A 187 10.88 16.41 -15.66
CA ASN A 187 10.51 15.70 -14.44
C ASN A 187 9.52 14.59 -14.79
N PRO A 188 9.69 13.39 -14.19
CA PRO A 188 8.73 12.31 -14.37
C PRO A 188 7.43 12.63 -13.62
N ILE A 189 6.32 12.14 -14.17
CA ILE A 189 5.03 12.09 -13.49
C ILE A 189 4.89 10.72 -12.85
N ASN A 190 4.61 10.69 -11.55
CA ASN A 190 4.35 9.44 -10.86
C ASN A 190 3.08 8.80 -11.41
N ASN A 191 3.16 7.52 -11.75
CA ASN A 191 2.07 6.78 -12.36
C ASN A 191 1.46 5.73 -11.42
N GLY A 192 1.62 5.93 -10.11
CA GLY A 192 0.99 5.08 -9.11
C GLY A 192 -0.49 5.38 -8.86
N VAL A 193 -0.95 6.59 -9.21
CA VAL A 193 -2.38 6.89 -9.36
C VAL A 193 -2.57 7.53 -10.73
N GLN A 194 -3.55 7.06 -11.48
CA GLN A 194 -3.95 7.67 -12.74
C GLN A 194 -5.46 7.68 -12.84
N ILE A 195 -6.04 8.78 -13.30
CA ILE A 195 -7.49 8.93 -13.48
C ILE A 195 -7.76 9.23 -14.94
N PHE A 196 -8.59 8.40 -15.56
CA PHE A 196 -9.03 8.51 -16.94
C PHE A 196 -10.56 8.66 -16.95
N PRO A 197 -11.07 9.89 -17.02
CA PRO A 197 -12.48 10.14 -17.29
C PRO A 197 -12.96 9.43 -18.56
N TYR A 198 -14.25 9.10 -18.64
CA TYR A 198 -14.79 8.52 -19.87
C TYR A 198 -15.11 9.61 -20.89
N ASN A 199 -14.11 9.94 -21.70
CA ASN A 199 -14.24 10.83 -22.85
C ASN A 199 -13.23 10.45 -23.95
N GLU A 200 -13.42 11.03 -25.13
CA GLU A 200 -12.55 10.79 -26.29
C GLU A 200 -11.09 11.16 -25.99
N THR A 201 -10.87 12.27 -25.27
CA THR A 201 -9.54 12.73 -24.86
C THR A 201 -8.76 11.66 -24.10
N SER A 202 -9.41 10.98 -23.15
CA SER A 202 -8.78 9.95 -22.32
C SER A 202 -8.48 8.67 -23.10
N VAL A 203 -9.31 8.31 -24.08
CA VAL A 203 -9.07 7.19 -24.99
C VAL A 203 -7.87 7.49 -25.88
N VAL A 204 -7.84 8.66 -26.52
CA VAL A 204 -6.72 9.10 -27.38
C VAL A 204 -5.43 9.17 -26.57
N PHE A 205 -5.47 9.76 -25.38
CA PHE A 205 -4.31 9.81 -24.47
C PHE A 205 -3.78 8.40 -24.15
N ALA A 206 -4.68 7.46 -23.82
CA ALA A 206 -4.28 6.10 -23.48
C ALA A 206 -3.68 5.35 -24.69
N ASP A 207 -4.21 5.57 -25.90
CA ASP A 207 -3.66 5.03 -27.14
C ASP A 207 -2.27 5.59 -27.46
N ASP A 208 -2.08 6.90 -27.30
CA ASP A 208 -0.79 7.55 -27.49
C ASP A 208 0.27 7.04 -26.49
N VAL A 209 -0.14 6.80 -25.24
CA VAL A 209 0.74 6.20 -24.23
C VAL A 209 1.16 4.79 -24.66
N LEU A 210 0.23 3.98 -25.17
CA LEU A 210 0.51 2.65 -25.68
C LEU A 210 1.45 2.68 -26.90
N ALA A 211 1.25 3.64 -27.81
CA ALA A 211 2.11 3.83 -28.98
C ALA A 211 3.55 4.16 -28.57
N ILE A 212 3.74 5.18 -27.71
CA ILE A 212 5.07 5.54 -27.19
C ILE A 212 5.68 4.39 -26.40
N TYR A 213 4.91 3.70 -25.56
CA TYR A 213 5.41 2.54 -24.84
C TYR A 213 5.94 1.44 -25.77
N THR A 214 5.25 1.22 -26.89
CA THR A 214 5.65 0.23 -27.92
C THR A 214 6.95 0.64 -28.60
N GLU A 215 7.14 1.92 -28.91
CA GLU A 215 8.40 2.45 -29.43
C GLU A 215 9.54 2.32 -28.42
N LEU A 216 9.33 2.77 -27.17
CA LEU A 216 10.30 2.64 -26.08
C LEU A 216 10.68 1.18 -25.79
N SER A 217 9.82 0.24 -26.15
CA SER A 217 10.07 -1.17 -25.96
C SER A 217 11.08 -1.75 -26.96
N LYS A 218 11.26 -1.10 -28.12
CA LYS A 218 12.29 -1.41 -29.10
C LYS A 218 13.68 -0.95 -28.64
N CYS A 219 13.74 0.10 -27.83
CA CYS A 219 14.98 0.59 -27.22
C CYS A 219 15.50 -0.36 -26.12
N ARG A 220 16.83 -0.37 -25.86
CA ARG A 220 17.50 -1.25 -24.88
C ARG A 220 16.82 -1.22 -23.50
N LYS A 221 17.04 -2.27 -22.68
CA LYS A 221 16.34 -2.54 -21.40
C LYS A 221 16.25 -1.29 -20.51
N SER A 222 15.07 -0.64 -20.48
CA SER A 222 14.77 0.36 -19.47
C SER A 222 13.78 -0.18 -18.43
N ARG A 223 14.04 0.17 -17.18
CA ARG A 223 13.32 -0.37 -16.02
C ARG A 223 11.93 0.27 -15.86
N PHE A 224 11.76 1.54 -16.25
CA PHE A 224 10.53 2.31 -16.04
C PHE A 224 9.87 2.85 -17.33
N ARG A 225 9.82 2.02 -18.39
CA ARG A 225 9.15 2.37 -19.67
C ARG A 225 7.73 2.92 -19.50
N GLY A 226 6.95 2.36 -18.59
CA GLY A 226 5.57 2.81 -18.36
C GLY A 226 5.48 4.24 -17.80
N THR A 227 6.36 4.59 -16.86
CA THR A 227 6.43 5.95 -16.28
C THR A 227 6.92 6.95 -17.31
N LEU A 228 7.91 6.56 -18.12
CA LEU A 228 8.43 7.38 -19.19
C LEU A 228 7.39 7.65 -20.28
N ALA A 229 6.74 6.60 -20.81
CA ALA A 229 5.70 6.72 -21.83
C ALA A 229 4.56 7.62 -21.37
N PHE A 230 4.05 7.37 -20.15
CA PHE A 230 2.98 8.17 -19.57
C PHE A 230 3.38 9.64 -19.43
N SER A 231 4.57 9.93 -18.90
CA SER A 231 4.98 11.32 -18.70
C SER A 231 5.24 12.05 -20.01
N ILE A 232 5.78 11.39 -21.04
CA ILE A 232 5.98 12.02 -22.36
C ILE A 232 4.64 12.47 -22.93
N ILE A 233 3.62 11.61 -22.91
CA ILE A 233 2.29 11.97 -23.40
C ILE A 233 1.62 13.00 -22.48
N TRP A 234 1.81 12.89 -21.16
CA TRP A 234 1.35 13.89 -20.20
C TRP A 234 1.87 15.29 -20.55
N TRP A 235 3.18 15.43 -20.79
CA TRP A 235 3.80 16.71 -21.17
C TRP A 235 3.37 17.22 -22.57
N ARG A 236 2.97 16.33 -23.48
CA ARG A 236 2.44 16.69 -24.80
C ARG A 236 0.96 17.07 -24.78
N SER A 237 0.23 16.65 -23.74
CA SER A 237 -1.22 16.78 -23.66
C SER A 237 -1.64 18.03 -22.89
N PRO A 238 -2.20 19.07 -23.53
CA PRO A 238 -2.63 20.30 -22.83
C PRO A 238 -3.77 20.07 -21.83
N GLN A 239 -4.54 18.98 -21.99
CA GLN A 239 -5.62 18.61 -21.06
C GLN A 239 -5.13 17.82 -19.84
N SER A 240 -3.84 17.45 -19.77
CA SER A 240 -3.33 16.68 -18.64
C SER A 240 -3.16 17.52 -17.38
N ARG A 241 -3.42 16.93 -16.21
CA ARG A 241 -3.33 17.59 -14.91
C ARG A 241 -2.59 16.71 -13.89
N VAL A 242 -2.04 17.34 -12.85
CA VAL A 242 -1.36 16.66 -11.74
C VAL A 242 -2.24 16.71 -10.50
N LEU A 243 -2.38 15.59 -9.80
CA LEU A 243 -2.90 15.56 -8.44
C LEU A 243 -1.80 16.07 -7.49
N THR A 244 -2.08 17.12 -6.74
CA THR A 244 -1.14 17.70 -5.76
C THR A 244 -1.03 16.80 -4.52
N ASN A 245 0.00 17.03 -3.70
CA ASN A 245 0.23 16.24 -2.47
C ASN A 245 -0.89 16.36 -1.43
N ASP A 246 -1.71 17.41 -1.50
CA ASP A 246 -2.89 17.57 -0.65
C ASP A 246 -4.12 16.79 -1.16
N GLY A 247 -3.93 15.99 -2.23
CA GLY A 247 -4.99 15.24 -2.89
C GLY A 247 -5.52 14.03 -2.11
N PRO A 248 -6.51 13.32 -2.68
CA PRO A 248 -7.32 12.34 -1.94
C PRO A 248 -6.61 11.02 -1.60
N VAL A 249 -5.34 10.86 -1.96
CA VAL A 249 -4.63 9.57 -1.97
C VAL A 249 -3.34 9.63 -1.17
N LEU A 250 -3.08 8.59 -0.37
CA LEU A 250 -1.80 8.40 0.33
C LEU A 250 -0.98 7.31 -0.36
N HIS A 251 0.28 7.60 -0.65
CA HIS A 251 1.25 6.60 -1.09
C HIS A 251 1.99 5.96 0.09
N TYR A 252 1.93 4.63 0.21
CA TYR A 252 2.59 3.87 1.29
C TYR A 252 4.12 3.81 1.14
N TYR A 253 4.70 4.34 0.05
CA TYR A 253 6.16 4.33 -0.19
C TYR A 253 6.98 4.91 0.96
N PHE A 254 6.42 5.81 1.77
CA PHE A 254 7.07 6.33 2.98
C PHE A 254 7.20 5.30 4.11
N MET A 255 6.33 4.29 4.16
CA MET A 255 6.30 3.27 5.22
C MET A 255 7.07 1.98 4.89
N LYS A 256 7.60 1.81 3.67
CA LYS A 256 8.45 0.63 3.37
C LYS A 256 9.73 0.59 4.22
N ASN A 257 10.17 1.74 4.74
CA ASN A 257 11.29 1.86 5.68
C ASN A 257 10.85 1.74 7.15
N TRP A 258 9.54 1.66 7.42
CA TRP A 258 8.92 1.58 8.75
C TRP A 258 7.96 0.37 8.82
N TYR A 259 8.54 -0.80 9.08
CA TYR A 259 7.94 -1.92 9.84
C TYR A 259 6.97 -2.95 9.19
N LEU A 260 7.27 -4.24 9.46
CA LEU A 260 6.41 -5.44 9.42
C LEU A 260 5.35 -5.50 10.57
N PRO A 261 5.65 -5.06 11.81
CA PRO A 261 4.68 -5.13 12.93
C PRO A 261 3.42 -4.26 12.78
N TYR A 262 3.47 -3.15 12.04
CA TYR A 262 2.34 -2.21 11.95
C TYR A 262 1.16 -2.79 11.14
N ILE A 263 1.42 -3.64 10.14
CA ILE A 263 0.38 -4.26 9.30
C ILE A 263 -0.48 -5.25 10.10
N LYS A 264 0.10 -6.01 11.05
CA LYS A 264 -0.69 -6.87 11.95
C LYS A 264 -1.67 -6.06 12.81
N TYR A 265 -1.33 -4.80 13.12
CA TYR A 265 -2.15 -3.91 13.94
C TYR A 265 -3.27 -3.23 13.12
N VAL A 266 -2.94 -2.70 11.93
CA VAL A 266 -3.91 -2.03 11.05
C VAL A 266 -4.98 -2.99 10.50
N THR A 267 -4.60 -4.24 10.21
CA THR A 267 -5.58 -5.25 9.76
C THR A 267 -6.57 -5.62 10.87
N LYS A 268 -6.18 -5.51 12.15
CA LYS A 268 -7.10 -5.69 13.29
C LYS A 268 -8.08 -4.51 13.46
N LEU A 269 -7.64 -3.29 13.15
CA LEU A 269 -8.47 -2.08 13.26
C LEU A 269 -9.51 -1.93 12.14
N LEU A 270 -9.23 -2.44 10.94
CA LEU A 270 -10.08 -2.22 9.76
C LEU A 270 -11.19 -3.28 9.56
N VAL A 271 -11.17 -4.43 10.26
CA VAL A 271 -12.00 -5.59 9.90
C VAL A 271 -13.06 -5.99 10.96
N GLY A 272 -13.33 -5.21 12.01
CA GLY A 272 -14.50 -5.54 12.83
C GLY A 272 -14.82 -4.67 14.02
N ARG A 273 -16.13 -4.44 14.16
CA ARG A 273 -16.84 -4.30 15.45
C ARG A 273 -16.41 -5.44 16.39
N PHE A 274 -15.36 -5.20 17.16
CA PHE A 274 -15.12 -5.92 18.41
C PHE A 274 -14.97 -4.88 19.50
N MET A 275 -16.01 -4.84 20.33
CA MET A 275 -15.99 -4.27 21.65
C MET A 275 -14.91 -5.04 22.44
N VAL A 276 -13.74 -4.42 22.63
CA VAL A 276 -12.83 -4.82 23.68
C VAL A 276 -13.27 -4.05 24.92
N CYS A 277 -13.99 -4.72 25.81
CA CYS A 277 -14.27 -4.24 27.15
C CYS A 277 -12.93 -4.03 27.89
N GLY A 278 -12.72 -2.83 28.44
CA GLY A 278 -11.66 -2.63 29.43
C GLY A 278 -11.04 -1.24 29.49
N ALA A 279 -11.82 -0.16 29.53
CA ALA A 279 -11.54 1.04 30.33
C ALA A 279 -12.67 2.06 30.12
N THR A 280 -13.50 2.24 31.13
CA THR A 280 -14.55 3.26 31.18
C THR A 280 -13.90 4.63 31.36
N TYR A 281 -14.03 5.52 30.37
CA TYR A 281 -13.90 6.96 30.58
C TYR A 281 -15.22 7.62 30.20
N LEU A 282 -15.81 8.34 31.16
CA LEU A 282 -17.01 9.14 30.99
C LEU A 282 -16.76 10.20 29.90
N LEU A 283 -17.58 10.20 28.86
CA LEU A 283 -17.67 11.30 27.89
C LEU A 283 -18.72 12.30 28.39
N PRO A 284 -18.46 13.62 28.32
CA PRO A 284 -19.54 14.58 28.15
C PRO A 284 -20.08 14.45 26.72
N GLU A 285 -21.41 14.35 26.61
CA GLU A 285 -22.14 14.59 25.38
C GLU A 285 -21.92 16.05 24.96
N ASP A 286 -21.83 16.28 23.64
CA ASP A 286 -21.58 17.55 22.95
C ASP A 286 -20.11 17.91 22.72
N LEU A 287 -19.60 17.57 21.52
CA LEU A 287 -18.73 18.40 20.67
C LEU A 287 -18.50 17.71 19.31
N ASP A 288 -18.62 18.50 18.24
CA ASP A 288 -18.54 18.11 16.84
C ASP A 288 -17.27 17.32 16.47
N GLY A 289 -17.49 16.20 15.80
CA GLY A 289 -16.47 15.23 15.40
C GLY A 289 -15.51 15.79 14.34
N SER A 290 -14.40 16.38 14.81
CA SER A 290 -13.19 16.61 14.03
C SER A 290 -12.01 15.88 14.68
N PHE A 291 -11.53 14.82 14.03
CA PHE A 291 -10.28 14.16 14.42
C PHE A 291 -9.11 14.91 13.79
N ILE A 292 -8.36 15.66 14.60
CA ILE A 292 -7.01 16.10 14.25
C ILE A 292 -6.06 15.01 14.76
N ILE A 293 -5.39 14.29 13.84
CA ILE A 293 -4.19 13.52 14.20
C ILE A 293 -3.08 14.56 14.39
N ASN A 294 -2.96 15.09 15.60
CA ASN A 294 -1.81 15.86 16.01
C ASN A 294 -0.74 14.87 16.48
N THR A 295 0.30 14.65 15.67
CA THR A 295 1.52 13.99 16.12
C THR A 295 2.30 14.96 17.00
N GLY A 296 1.92 15.06 18.27
CA GLY A 296 2.61 15.88 19.26
C GLY A 296 2.04 15.70 20.67
N LEU A 297 2.83 15.04 21.53
CA LEU A 297 2.84 15.10 23.00
C LEU A 297 1.49 14.96 23.73
N ILE A 298 1.27 13.79 24.34
CA ILE A 298 0.37 13.64 25.49
C ILE A 298 1.23 13.83 26.75
N CYS A 299 1.02 14.93 27.48
CA CYS A 299 1.49 15.11 28.84
C CYS A 299 0.29 14.92 29.80
N GLU A 300 0.29 13.86 30.60
CA GLU A 300 -0.49 13.75 31.85
C GLU A 300 0.55 13.72 33.00
N LYS A 301 0.46 14.38 34.16
CA LYS A 301 -0.57 15.20 34.82
C LYS A 301 0.09 15.90 36.04
N CYS A 302 -0.33 17.11 36.42
CA CYS A 302 -0.43 17.58 37.81
C CYS A 302 -1.50 18.68 37.89
N PRO A 303 -2.25 18.81 39.01
CA PRO A 303 -3.44 19.67 39.10
C PRO A 303 -3.11 21.05 39.67
N GLY A 304 -3.75 22.07 39.11
CA GLY A 304 -3.78 23.43 39.67
C GLY A 304 -2.71 24.35 39.08
N GLU A 305 -3.18 25.47 38.52
CA GLU A 305 -2.43 26.53 37.84
C GLU A 305 -2.16 26.28 36.34
N ILE A 306 -2.69 27.19 35.52
CA ILE A 306 -2.52 27.24 34.07
C ILE A 306 -1.08 27.67 33.79
N PRO A 307 -0.20 26.83 33.22
CA PRO A 307 1.02 27.35 32.64
C PRO A 307 0.65 27.93 31.28
N VAL A 308 0.81 29.24 31.13
CA VAL A 308 0.98 29.84 29.80
C VAL A 308 2.25 29.23 29.23
N CYS A 309 2.11 28.30 28.29
CA CYS A 309 3.22 27.92 27.44
C CYS A 309 3.52 29.13 26.56
N ASP A 310 4.50 29.93 26.96
CA ASP A 310 5.19 30.84 26.04
C ASP A 310 5.79 29.97 24.94
N ILE A 311 5.04 29.81 23.85
CA ILE A 311 5.62 29.46 22.56
C ILE A 311 6.52 30.65 22.23
N PRO A 312 7.84 30.51 22.10
CA PRO A 312 8.65 31.62 21.63
C PRO A 312 8.12 32.01 20.25
N SER A 313 7.46 33.17 20.21
CA SER A 313 7.06 33.84 18.98
C SER A 313 8.28 33.96 18.09
N GLU A 314 8.16 33.47 16.86
CA GLU A 314 9.14 33.67 15.79
C GLU A 314 10.58 33.26 16.12
N SER A 315 10.83 31.99 16.44
CA SER A 315 12.12 31.41 16.10
C SER A 315 12.19 31.23 14.58
N VAL A 316 12.82 32.18 13.92
CA VAL A 316 13.35 32.11 12.56
C VAL A 316 13.63 30.66 12.14
N LEU A 317 12.76 30.09 11.30
CA LEU A 317 13.09 28.92 10.49
C LEU A 317 14.21 29.38 9.55
N ALA A 318 15.44 29.32 10.04
CA ALA A 318 16.62 29.46 9.23
C ALA A 318 16.62 28.27 8.27
N GLY A 319 15.96 28.44 7.11
CA GLY A 319 15.95 27.46 6.05
C GLY A 319 17.38 27.10 5.72
N CYS A 320 17.75 25.84 5.92
CA CYS A 320 19.07 25.37 5.59
C CYS A 320 19.37 25.67 4.12
N SER A 321 20.43 26.43 3.86
CA SER A 321 20.82 26.77 2.51
C SER A 321 21.24 25.49 1.76
N GLY A 322 20.82 25.36 0.49
CA GLY A 322 21.27 24.27 -0.39
C GLY A 322 20.58 22.91 -0.22
N GLY A 323 19.35 22.87 0.31
CA GLY A 323 18.56 21.63 0.39
C GLY A 323 19.05 20.61 1.43
N THR A 324 19.91 21.04 2.35
CA THR A 324 20.34 20.21 3.48
C THR A 324 19.20 20.06 4.47
N LYS A 325 18.96 18.83 4.96
CA LYS A 325 17.90 18.58 5.95
C LYS A 325 18.39 18.99 7.34
N VAL A 326 17.48 19.54 8.15
CA VAL A 326 17.69 19.73 9.59
C VAL A 326 17.65 18.35 10.25
N ASP A 327 18.62 18.04 11.12
CA ASP A 327 18.54 16.85 11.97
C ASP A 327 17.63 17.07 13.19
N CYS A 328 17.40 16.06 14.03
CA CYS A 328 16.53 16.22 15.19
C CYS A 328 17.07 17.20 16.25
N ALA A 329 18.32 17.66 16.14
CA ALA A 329 18.94 18.61 17.05
C ALA A 329 18.87 20.05 16.50
N GLY A 330 18.14 20.26 15.40
CA GLY A 330 18.03 21.58 14.77
C GLY A 330 19.23 21.96 13.90
N ILE A 331 20.14 21.03 13.60
CA ILE A 331 21.38 21.33 12.87
C ILE A 331 21.23 21.00 11.38
N CYS A 332 21.42 22.00 10.52
CA CYS A 332 21.46 21.82 9.07
C CYS A 332 22.59 20.88 8.65
N GLY A 333 22.26 19.78 7.96
CA GLY A 333 23.24 18.75 7.59
C GLY A 333 23.77 17.95 8.78
N GLY A 334 23.13 18.06 9.95
CA GLY A 334 23.44 17.26 11.12
C GLY A 334 23.12 15.77 10.91
N ARG A 335 23.61 14.94 11.83
CA ARG A 335 23.46 13.46 11.80
C ARG A 335 22.79 12.90 13.05
N SER A 336 22.15 13.76 13.83
CA SER A 336 21.42 13.35 15.01
C SER A 336 20.11 12.67 14.60
N VAL A 337 19.75 11.61 15.31
CA VAL A 337 18.51 10.85 15.06
C VAL A 337 17.76 10.69 16.38
N THR A 338 16.44 10.52 16.31
CA THR A 338 15.60 10.25 17.48
C THR A 338 15.65 8.76 17.83
N ASP A 339 15.69 8.44 19.12
CA ASP A 339 15.50 7.06 19.60
C ASP A 339 14.01 6.70 19.78
N CYS A 340 13.72 5.53 20.37
CA CYS A 340 12.34 5.08 20.58
C CYS A 340 11.54 5.93 21.58
N ALA A 341 12.19 6.77 22.40
CA ALA A 341 11.54 7.69 23.32
C ALA A 341 11.45 9.12 22.73
N GLY A 342 11.82 9.29 21.45
CA GLY A 342 11.87 10.58 20.79
C GLY A 342 13.07 11.44 21.19
N VAL A 343 14.03 10.91 21.96
CA VAL A 343 15.20 11.66 22.40
C VAL A 343 16.20 11.74 21.26
N CYS A 344 16.56 12.97 20.88
CA CYS A 344 17.56 13.21 19.86
C CYS A 344 18.98 12.91 20.36
N TYR A 345 19.75 12.10 19.63
CA TYR A 345 21.11 11.71 20.01
C TYR A 345 22.07 11.64 18.81
N LYS A 346 23.38 11.70 19.11
CA LYS A 346 24.45 11.52 18.11
C LYS A 346 24.68 10.03 17.85
N SER A 347 24.48 9.57 16.62
CA SER A 347 24.54 8.16 16.21
C SER A 347 25.79 7.38 16.68
N LYS A 348 26.95 8.04 16.82
CA LYS A 348 28.20 7.41 17.27
C LYS A 348 28.15 6.79 18.68
N LYS A 349 27.27 7.28 19.58
CA LYS A 349 27.17 6.74 20.97
C LYS A 349 26.09 5.65 21.11
N GLY A 350 25.31 5.41 20.05
CA GLY A 350 24.08 4.61 20.11
C GLY A 350 22.95 5.31 20.88
N PRO A 351 21.70 4.85 20.72
CA PRO A 351 20.53 5.51 21.32
C PRO A 351 20.51 5.37 22.85
N PRO A 352 20.13 6.44 23.60
CA PRO A 352 19.98 6.36 25.04
C PRO A 352 18.78 5.50 25.48
N HIS A 353 17.79 5.28 24.61
CA HIS A 353 16.73 4.30 24.83
C HIS A 353 16.75 3.16 23.79
N LEU A 354 16.38 1.97 24.22
CA LEU A 354 16.34 0.76 23.42
C LEU A 354 14.93 0.16 23.45
N LEU A 355 14.59 -0.61 22.43
CA LEU A 355 13.37 -1.41 22.44
C LEU A 355 13.68 -2.74 23.13
N ASP A 356 12.81 -3.17 24.03
CA ASP A 356 12.85 -4.51 24.59
C ASP A 356 12.23 -5.55 23.63
N CYS A 357 12.11 -6.79 24.06
CA CYS A 357 11.63 -7.86 23.19
C CYS A 357 10.12 -7.74 22.85
N ALA A 358 9.33 -7.01 23.65
CA ALA A 358 7.93 -6.70 23.37
C ALA A 358 7.76 -5.43 22.53
N GLY A 359 8.87 -4.70 22.26
CA GLY A 359 8.86 -3.44 21.56
C GLY A 359 8.55 -2.24 22.45
N GLU A 360 8.66 -2.38 23.77
CA GLU A 360 8.55 -1.26 24.70
C GLU A 360 9.89 -0.54 24.85
N CYS A 361 9.86 0.78 24.89
CA CYS A 361 11.06 1.60 24.96
C CYS A 361 11.56 1.74 26.41
N TYR A 362 12.84 1.45 26.66
CA TYR A 362 13.45 1.54 27.98
C TYR A 362 14.83 2.21 27.94
N ARG A 363 15.32 2.71 29.08
CA ARG A 363 16.59 3.43 29.15
C ARG A 363 17.78 2.46 29.09
N ARG A 364 18.77 2.76 28.26
CA ARG A 364 20.02 2.00 28.19
C ARG A 364 20.70 2.00 29.56
N GLY A 365 21.04 0.81 30.05
CA GLY A 365 21.68 0.61 31.35
C GLY A 365 20.70 0.28 32.47
N THR A 366 19.39 0.26 32.22
CA THR A 366 18.39 -0.34 33.13
C THR A 366 17.96 -1.71 32.63
N MET A 367 17.36 -2.52 33.50
CA MET A 367 16.73 -3.78 33.12
C MET A 367 15.53 -3.50 32.20
N PRO A 368 15.35 -4.24 31.09
CA PRO A 368 14.20 -4.06 30.22
C PRO A 368 12.91 -4.50 30.93
N PRO A 369 11.77 -3.81 30.71
CA PRO A 369 10.47 -4.22 31.25
C PRO A 369 10.04 -5.61 30.79
N ASN A 370 10.41 -5.99 29.56
CA ASN A 370 10.16 -7.31 29.00
C ASN A 370 11.48 -8.00 28.62
N THR A 371 11.70 -9.20 29.14
CA THR A 371 12.89 -10.01 28.86
C THR A 371 12.47 -11.25 28.06
N PRO A 372 13.23 -11.68 27.05
CA PRO A 372 12.95 -12.94 26.38
C PRO A 372 13.34 -14.12 27.27
N ASP A 373 12.51 -15.14 27.32
CA ASP A 373 12.87 -16.44 27.88
C ASP A 373 13.82 -17.22 26.95
N CYS A 374 14.20 -18.44 27.33
CA CYS A 374 15.14 -19.22 26.52
C CYS A 374 14.58 -19.64 25.14
N ALA A 375 13.26 -19.56 24.92
CA ALA A 375 12.61 -19.84 23.64
C ALA A 375 12.40 -18.56 22.82
N GLY A 376 12.76 -17.40 23.38
CA GLY A 376 12.53 -16.09 22.79
C GLY A 376 11.12 -15.53 23.03
N GLU A 377 10.30 -16.16 23.87
CA GLU A 377 9.00 -15.59 24.28
C GLU A 377 9.23 -14.49 25.33
N CYS A 378 8.61 -13.33 25.14
CA CYS A 378 8.73 -12.22 26.08
C CYS A 378 7.86 -12.41 27.33
N TYR A 379 8.43 -12.13 28.49
CA TYR A 379 7.70 -12.05 29.76
C TYR A 379 8.05 -10.75 30.49
N LYS A 380 7.16 -10.29 31.37
CA LYS A 380 7.32 -9.02 32.10
C LYS A 380 8.20 -9.17 33.33
N ASP A 381 8.84 -8.08 33.75
CA ASP A 381 9.52 -8.02 35.03
C ASP A 381 8.55 -8.36 36.18
N GLY A 382 8.97 -9.26 37.07
CA GLY A 382 8.14 -9.86 38.12
C GLY A 382 7.32 -11.09 37.72
N GLU A 383 7.24 -11.44 36.44
CA GLU A 383 6.67 -12.71 35.98
C GLU A 383 7.75 -13.79 35.86
N SER A 384 7.37 -15.06 36.08
CA SER A 384 8.26 -16.18 35.77
C SER A 384 8.24 -16.45 34.26
N PRO A 385 9.40 -16.64 33.60
CA PRO A 385 9.41 -17.05 32.21
C PRO A 385 8.67 -18.38 32.04
N LYS A 386 8.05 -18.53 30.87
CA LYS A 386 7.29 -19.73 30.54
C LYS A 386 8.20 -20.92 30.29
N TYR A 387 9.36 -20.67 29.67
CA TYR A 387 10.38 -21.68 29.46
C TYR A 387 11.67 -21.32 30.19
N PHE A 388 12.18 -22.28 30.95
CA PHE A 388 13.53 -22.25 31.51
C PHE A 388 14.38 -23.32 30.82
N PRO A 389 15.70 -23.09 30.69
CA PRO A 389 16.60 -24.17 30.32
C PRO A 389 16.55 -25.24 31.41
N ASP A 390 16.38 -26.49 31.00
CA ASP A 390 16.56 -27.65 31.88
C ASP A 390 18.03 -27.80 32.28
N CYS A 391 18.36 -28.79 33.11
CA CYS A 391 19.77 -28.95 33.54
C CYS A 391 20.74 -29.34 32.40
N ASN A 392 20.23 -29.73 31.21
CA ASN A 392 21.01 -29.97 30.00
C ASN A 392 21.13 -28.70 29.14
N GLY A 393 20.55 -27.58 29.59
CA GLY A 393 20.49 -26.33 28.83
C GLY A 393 19.42 -26.31 27.74
N VAL A 394 18.54 -27.33 27.68
CA VAL A 394 17.46 -27.39 26.68
C VAL A 394 16.29 -26.54 27.17
N CYS A 395 15.94 -25.53 26.39
CA CYS A 395 14.83 -24.65 26.72
C CYS A 395 13.49 -25.39 26.75
N GLY A 396 12.77 -25.32 27.87
CA GLY A 396 11.51 -26.04 28.08
C GLY A 396 11.68 -27.55 28.19
N GLY A 397 12.91 -28.04 28.40
CA GLY A 397 13.17 -29.44 28.69
C GLY A 397 12.71 -29.85 30.09
N ASN A 398 12.59 -31.15 30.32
CA ASN A 398 12.14 -31.71 31.59
C ASN A 398 13.28 -32.36 32.39
N ALA A 399 14.54 -32.24 31.95
CA ALA A 399 15.66 -32.82 32.68
C ALA A 399 15.89 -32.05 34.00
N THR A 400 15.85 -32.76 35.12
CA THR A 400 16.19 -32.22 36.44
C THR A 400 17.47 -32.89 36.94
N TYR A 401 18.19 -32.21 37.83
CA TYR A 401 19.25 -32.86 38.59
C TYR A 401 18.65 -33.94 39.49
N ASP A 402 19.26 -35.11 39.49
CA ASP A 402 18.98 -36.16 40.48
C ASP A 402 19.65 -35.82 41.82
N CYS A 403 19.45 -36.65 42.86
CA CYS A 403 20.05 -36.38 44.18
C CYS A 403 21.59 -36.44 44.19
N ALA A 404 22.22 -37.02 43.15
CA ALA A 404 23.68 -37.06 42.99
C ALA A 404 24.20 -35.83 42.22
N GLY A 405 23.31 -34.90 41.84
CA GLY A 405 23.65 -33.72 41.05
C GLY A 405 23.89 -34.04 39.56
N ILE A 406 23.42 -35.19 39.07
CA ILE A 406 23.53 -35.58 37.67
C ILE A 406 22.25 -35.16 36.93
N CYS A 407 22.41 -34.39 35.85
CA CYS A 407 21.28 -33.97 35.05
C CYS A 407 20.64 -35.15 34.30
N GLY A 408 19.34 -35.36 34.50
CA GLY A 408 18.62 -36.52 33.94
C GLY A 408 19.06 -37.87 34.54
N GLY A 409 19.77 -37.85 35.66
CA GLY A 409 20.12 -39.04 36.41
C GLY A 409 18.89 -39.70 37.03
N ARG A 410 19.05 -40.95 37.48
CA ARG A 410 17.96 -41.76 38.05
C ARG A 410 18.07 -41.93 39.56
N SER A 411 19.06 -41.32 40.19
CA SER A 411 19.27 -41.45 41.63
C SER A 411 18.15 -40.75 42.40
N TYR A 412 17.67 -41.34 43.49
CA TYR A 412 16.61 -40.74 44.31
C TYR A 412 16.97 -40.77 45.80
N GLU A 413 16.41 -39.84 46.58
CA GLU A 413 16.58 -39.84 48.04
C GLU A 413 15.73 -40.95 48.67
N ASP A 414 16.35 -41.80 49.49
CA ASP A 414 15.63 -42.78 50.32
C ASP A 414 14.91 -42.10 51.51
N CYS A 415 14.19 -42.87 52.33
CA CYS A 415 13.49 -42.34 53.51
C CYS A 415 14.44 -41.76 54.58
N GLY A 416 15.74 -42.06 54.52
CA GLY A 416 16.79 -41.49 55.38
C GLY A 416 17.47 -40.26 54.78
N GLY A 417 17.09 -39.84 53.57
CA GLY A 417 17.73 -38.74 52.84
C GLY A 417 19.05 -39.13 52.15
N ASN A 418 19.36 -40.42 52.02
CA ASN A 418 20.54 -40.86 51.27
C ASN A 418 20.21 -40.93 49.78
N CYS A 419 21.14 -40.49 48.94
CA CYS A 419 21.00 -40.64 47.50
C CYS A 419 21.35 -42.07 47.06
N ILE A 420 20.38 -42.77 46.45
CA ILE A 420 20.52 -44.17 46.00
C ILE A 420 20.51 -44.24 44.48
N ASP A 421 21.51 -44.91 43.90
CA ASP A 421 21.54 -45.26 42.48
C ASP A 421 20.75 -46.58 42.26
N PRO A 422 19.65 -46.58 41.48
CA PRO A 422 18.85 -47.78 41.25
C PRO A 422 19.58 -48.89 40.49
N ASP A 423 20.65 -48.58 39.75
CA ASP A 423 21.46 -49.59 39.05
C ASP A 423 22.47 -50.26 39.97
N CYS A 424 22.74 -49.67 41.14
CA CYS A 424 23.53 -50.26 42.21
C CYS A 424 22.66 -51.19 43.07
N SER A 425 21.97 -52.16 42.46
CA SER A 425 21.47 -53.32 43.22
C SER A 425 22.61 -54.32 43.39
N PRO A 426 22.88 -54.81 44.62
CA PRO A 426 23.83 -55.89 44.87
C PRO A 426 23.43 -57.22 44.23
#